data_AF-A0A5B9G3B6-F1
#
_entry.id   AF-A0A5B9G3B6-F1
#
_cell.length_a   1.000
_cell.length_b   1.000
_cell.length_c   1.000
_cell.angle_alpha   90.00
_cell.angle_beta   90.00
_cell.angle_gamma   90.00
#
_symmetry.space_group_name_H-M   'P 1'
#
loop_
_entity.id
_entity.type
_entity.pdbx_description
1 polymer ?
#
loop_
_entity_poly.entity_id
_entity_poly.type
_entity_poly.pdbx_seq_one_letter_code
_entity_poly.pdbx_strand_id
1 'polypeptide(L)'
;MVLLDRVALAAAILLPPVGFVLGLVASARGRAYRGWTSAMARASLWIAVGMTFVFIVAGVLLWSEHRKQLDAEESAQAAAAAHAALVEESAAFCGALTGSPVLATDAADFGWPAADDTAGYVPGISAYAATWQGLVPLAPAIIAEQVTSASAQIDQIVARAASFPDTNRAGDLLDLQAVPEIASVQAHVAEYCAPGDTGE
;
A
#
# COMPACT_ATOMS: atom_id res chain seq x y z
N MET A 1 46.80 -30.78 -29.26
CA MET A 1 47.15 -29.91 -28.10
C MET A 1 46.36 -28.59 -28.09
N VAL A 2 46.23 -27.87 -29.20
CA VAL A 2 45.50 -26.57 -29.28
C VAL A 2 43.99 -26.67 -29.04
N LEU A 3 43.37 -27.80 -29.40
CA LEU A 3 41.91 -27.98 -29.27
C LEU A 3 41.45 -28.06 -27.80
N LEU A 4 42.26 -28.70 -26.94
CA LEU A 4 41.91 -28.87 -25.52
C LEU A 4 41.99 -27.55 -24.75
N ASP A 5 43.01 -26.73 -25.02
CA ASP A 5 43.15 -25.39 -24.43
C ASP A 5 42.02 -24.46 -24.87
N ARG A 6 41.57 -24.54 -26.13
CA ARG A 6 40.43 -23.74 -26.62
C ARG A 6 39.10 -24.16 -26.00
N VAL A 7 38.87 -25.47 -25.83
CA VAL A 7 37.66 -26.00 -25.19
C VAL A 7 37.65 -25.70 -23.69
N ALA A 8 38.79 -25.77 -23.01
CA ALA A 8 38.91 -25.38 -21.61
C ALA A 8 38.65 -23.89 -21.40
N LEU A 9 39.14 -23.03 -22.31
CA LEU A 9 38.87 -21.59 -22.27
C LEU A 9 37.40 -21.28 -22.53
N ALA A 10 36.78 -21.95 -23.51
CA ALA A 10 35.35 -21.78 -23.81
C ALA A 10 34.46 -22.27 -22.65
N ALA A 11 34.81 -23.39 -22.02
CA ALA A 11 34.08 -23.93 -20.86
C ALA A 11 34.23 -23.06 -19.60
N ALA A 12 35.39 -22.43 -19.39
CA ALA A 12 35.61 -21.50 -18.29
C ALA A 12 34.81 -20.19 -18.42
N ILE A 13 34.42 -19.81 -19.65
CA ILE A 13 33.58 -18.65 -19.93
C ILE A 13 32.08 -18.99 -19.77
N LEU A 14 31.66 -20.18 -20.19
CA LEU A 14 30.25 -20.60 -20.20
C LEU A 14 29.75 -21.12 -18.85
N LEU A 15 30.56 -21.86 -18.11
CA LEU A 15 30.20 -22.48 -16.83
C LEU A 15 31.41 -22.38 -15.86
N PRO A 16 31.57 -21.24 -15.17
CA PRO A 16 32.72 -20.97 -14.30
C PRO A 16 33.08 -22.08 -13.31
N PRO A 17 32.13 -22.73 -12.60
CA PRO A 17 32.48 -23.81 -11.67
C PRO A 17 32.99 -25.07 -12.38
N VAL A 18 32.50 -25.37 -13.59
CA VAL A 18 32.94 -26.52 -14.39
C VAL A 18 34.33 -26.26 -14.99
N GLY A 19 34.59 -25.03 -15.44
CA GLY A 19 35.90 -24.59 -15.92
C GLY A 19 36.98 -24.63 -14.84
N PHE A 20 36.64 -24.31 -13.59
CA PHE A 20 37.55 -24.40 -12.45
C PHE A 20 37.96 -25.86 -12.15
N VAL A 21 36.99 -26.79 -12.14
CA VAL A 21 37.25 -28.22 -11.92
C VAL A 21 38.09 -28.82 -13.05
N LEU A 22 37.76 -28.49 -14.32
CA LEU A 22 38.54 -28.94 -15.47
C LEU A 22 39.97 -28.36 -15.47
N GLY A 23 40.14 -27.10 -15.05
CA GLY A 23 41.44 -26.47 -14.86
C GLY A 23 42.28 -27.13 -13.76
N LEU A 24 41.65 -27.50 -12.63
CA LEU A 24 42.30 -28.27 -11.57
C LEU A 24 42.77 -29.64 -12.07
N VAL A 25 41.92 -30.38 -12.78
CA VAL A 25 42.24 -31.70 -13.34
C VAL A 25 43.36 -31.61 -14.40
N ALA A 26 43.33 -30.61 -15.27
CA ALA A 26 44.38 -30.37 -16.26
C ALA A 26 45.72 -29.99 -15.60
N SER A 27 45.68 -29.19 -14.53
CA SER A 27 46.88 -28.80 -13.76
C SER A 27 47.50 -29.97 -13.00
N ALA A 28 46.67 -30.86 -12.44
CA ALA A 28 47.12 -32.06 -11.74
C ALA A 28 47.79 -33.05 -12.71
N ARG A 29 47.18 -33.24 -13.89
CA ARG A 29 47.73 -34.12 -14.94
C ARG A 29 48.98 -33.52 -15.60
N GLY A 30 49.06 -32.19 -15.74
CA GLY A 30 50.24 -31.48 -16.22
C GLY A 30 51.44 -31.57 -15.28
N ARG A 31 51.22 -31.53 -13.95
CA ARG A 31 52.27 -31.75 -12.94
C ARG A 31 52.86 -33.15 -12.99
N ALA A 32 52.05 -34.16 -13.27
CA ALA A 32 52.49 -35.55 -13.36
C ALA A 32 53.42 -35.84 -14.56
N TYR A 33 53.31 -35.10 -15.67
CA TYR A 33 54.05 -35.40 -16.91
C TYR A 33 55.23 -34.47 -17.24
N ARG A 34 55.31 -33.25 -16.69
CA ARG A 34 56.32 -32.25 -17.14
C ARG A 34 57.06 -31.49 -16.05
N GLY A 35 56.78 -31.70 -14.77
CA GLY A 35 57.55 -31.14 -13.65
C GLY A 35 57.50 -29.61 -13.48
N TRP A 36 57.02 -28.83 -14.46
CA TRP A 36 56.91 -27.38 -14.40
C TRP A 36 55.55 -26.88 -14.91
N THR A 37 54.91 -26.00 -14.14
CA THR A 37 53.65 -25.36 -14.51
C THR A 37 53.95 -24.11 -15.34
N SER A 38 53.49 -24.08 -16.59
CA SER A 38 53.67 -22.90 -17.46
C SER A 38 52.98 -21.68 -16.86
N ALA A 39 53.58 -20.49 -17.00
CA ALA A 39 53.02 -19.23 -16.49
C ALA A 39 51.58 -18.98 -17.00
N MET A 40 51.27 -19.46 -18.20
CA MET A 40 49.92 -19.49 -18.79
C MET A 40 48.89 -20.28 -17.97
N ALA A 41 49.26 -21.45 -17.45
CA ALA A 41 48.35 -22.26 -16.61
C ALA A 41 48.11 -21.64 -15.22
N ARG A 42 49.06 -20.84 -14.71
CA ARG A 42 48.84 -20.07 -13.47
C ARG A 42 47.94 -18.85 -13.71
N ALA A 43 48.09 -18.18 -14.85
CA ALA A 43 47.25 -17.05 -15.23
C ALA A 43 45.78 -17.47 -15.45
N SER A 44 45.54 -18.60 -16.11
CA SER A 44 44.18 -19.11 -16.31
C SER A 44 43.49 -19.49 -14.99
N LEU A 45 44.24 -20.02 -14.02
CA LEU A 45 43.71 -20.35 -12.70
C LEU A 45 43.26 -19.09 -11.95
N TRP A 46 44.05 -18.02 -11.97
CA TRP A 46 43.69 -16.74 -11.34
C TRP A 46 42.47 -16.10 -11.98
N ILE A 47 42.36 -16.15 -13.31
CA ILE A 47 41.19 -15.66 -14.05
C ILE A 47 39.95 -16.48 -13.69
N ALA A 48 40.08 -17.81 -13.61
CA ALA A 48 38.97 -18.69 -13.21
C ALA A 48 38.49 -18.41 -11.77
N VAL A 49 39.42 -18.22 -10.83
CA VAL A 49 39.07 -17.83 -9.44
C VAL A 49 38.37 -16.47 -9.42
N GLY A 50 38.91 -15.48 -10.14
CA GLY A 50 38.33 -14.14 -10.22
C GLY A 50 36.92 -14.15 -10.79
N MET A 51 36.70 -14.85 -11.92
CA MET A 51 35.37 -15.01 -12.51
C MET A 51 34.41 -15.73 -11.55
N THR A 52 34.84 -16.81 -10.89
CA THR A 52 34.00 -17.53 -9.94
C THR A 52 33.53 -16.61 -8.80
N PHE A 53 34.43 -15.76 -8.30
CA PHE A 53 34.08 -14.78 -7.26
C PHE A 53 33.07 -13.75 -7.76
N VAL A 54 33.24 -13.23 -8.97
CA VAL A 54 32.29 -12.30 -9.61
C VAL A 54 30.90 -12.93 -9.75
N PHE A 55 30.82 -14.20 -10.19
CA PHE A 55 29.55 -14.90 -10.32
C PHE A 55 28.87 -15.17 -8.97
N ILE A 56 29.64 -15.49 -7.92
CA ILE A 56 29.08 -15.65 -6.57
C ILE A 56 28.51 -14.31 -6.08
N VAL A 57 29.24 -13.21 -6.23
CA VAL A 57 28.77 -11.87 -5.82
C VAL A 57 27.53 -11.46 -6.61
N ALA A 58 27.54 -11.64 -7.93
CA ALA A 58 26.38 -11.35 -8.78
C ALA A 58 25.15 -12.20 -8.40
N GLY A 59 25.34 -13.49 -8.12
CA GLY A 59 24.28 -14.38 -7.67
C GLY A 59 23.68 -13.98 -6.32
N VAL A 60 24.52 -13.56 -5.36
CA VAL A 60 24.05 -13.08 -4.05
C VAL A 60 23.25 -11.78 -4.19
N LEU A 61 23.70 -10.85 -5.03
CA LEU A 61 22.99 -9.60 -5.28
C LEU A 61 21.62 -9.86 -5.92
N LEU A 62 21.57 -10.65 -7.00
CA LEU A 62 20.32 -11.02 -7.68
C LEU A 62 19.36 -11.77 -6.74
N TRP A 63 19.86 -12.68 -5.91
CA TRP A 63 19.05 -13.38 -4.93
C TRP A 63 18.47 -12.42 -3.88
N SER A 64 19.26 -11.44 -3.42
CA SER A 64 18.79 -10.45 -2.43
C SER A 64 17.71 -9.53 -3.02
N GLU A 65 17.83 -9.14 -4.28
CA GLU A 65 16.84 -8.36 -5.01
C GLU A 65 15.53 -9.14 -5.17
N HIS A 66 15.65 -10.41 -5.57
CA HIS A 66 14.49 -11.28 -5.77
C HIS A 66 13.75 -11.56 -4.46
N ARG A 67 14.48 -11.73 -3.35
CA ARG A 67 13.86 -11.90 -2.03
C ARG A 67 13.07 -10.67 -1.60
N LYS A 68 13.63 -9.47 -1.81
CA LYS A 68 12.92 -8.21 -1.54
C LYS A 68 11.65 -8.08 -2.38
N GLN A 69 11.68 -8.53 -3.63
CA GLN A 69 10.50 -8.54 -4.49
C GLN A 69 9.42 -9.49 -3.96
N LEU A 70 9.81 -10.72 -3.55
CA LEU A 70 8.87 -11.67 -2.96
C LEU A 70 8.26 -11.15 -1.65
N ASP A 71 9.07 -10.55 -0.77
CA ASP A 71 8.58 -9.94 0.48
C ASP A 71 7.63 -8.76 0.20
N ALA A 72 7.90 -7.97 -0.85
CA ALA A 72 7.03 -6.88 -1.29
C ALA A 72 5.71 -7.38 -1.89
N GLU A 73 5.74 -8.47 -2.66
CA GLU A 73 4.54 -9.10 -3.22
C GLU A 73 3.66 -9.71 -2.13
N GLU A 74 4.25 -10.41 -1.16
CA GLU A 74 3.52 -10.99 -0.03
C GLU A 74 2.85 -9.91 0.82
N SER A 75 3.58 -8.83 1.13
CA SER A 75 3.02 -7.70 1.88
C SER A 75 1.94 -6.94 1.09
N ALA A 76 2.08 -6.81 -0.24
CA ALA A 76 1.06 -6.22 -1.09
C ALA A 76 -0.22 -7.07 -1.14
N GLN A 77 -0.09 -8.40 -1.22
CA GLN A 77 -1.25 -9.31 -1.18
C GLN A 77 -1.96 -9.28 0.17
N ALA A 78 -1.22 -9.25 1.27
CA ALA A 78 -1.79 -9.13 2.61
C ALA A 78 -2.53 -7.79 2.78
N ALA A 79 -1.95 -6.68 2.27
CA ALA A 79 -2.60 -5.37 2.28
C ALA A 79 -3.87 -5.36 1.41
N ALA A 80 -3.85 -5.97 0.23
CA ALA A 80 -5.03 -6.08 -0.63
C ALA A 80 -6.16 -6.90 0.01
N ALA A 81 -5.83 -8.01 0.68
CA ALA A 81 -6.81 -8.81 1.42
C ALA A 81 -7.40 -8.04 2.61
N ALA A 82 -6.58 -7.30 3.35
CA ALA A 82 -7.04 -6.44 4.45
C ALA A 82 -7.95 -5.31 3.93
N HIS A 83 -7.59 -4.69 2.80
CA HIS A 83 -8.41 -3.66 2.17
C HIS A 83 -9.76 -4.21 1.70
N ALA A 84 -9.79 -5.39 1.07
CA ALA A 84 -11.04 -6.04 0.67
C ALA A 84 -11.97 -6.35 1.86
N ALA A 85 -11.40 -6.78 2.99
CA ALA A 85 -12.18 -7.00 4.21
C ALA A 85 -12.79 -5.69 4.75
N LEU A 86 -12.06 -4.57 4.67
CA LEU A 86 -12.57 -3.26 5.09
C LEU A 86 -13.66 -2.73 4.15
N VAL A 87 -13.56 -2.99 2.84
CA VAL A 87 -14.62 -2.66 1.88
C VAL A 87 -15.90 -3.45 2.22
N GLU A 88 -15.78 -4.75 2.52
CA GLU A 88 -16.91 -5.59 2.91
C GLU A 88 -17.53 -5.12 4.24
N GLU A 89 -16.72 -4.84 5.26
CA GLU A 89 -17.19 -4.33 6.56
C GLU A 89 -17.89 -2.97 6.42
N SER A 90 -17.40 -2.12 5.51
CA SER A 90 -17.96 -0.79 5.25
C SER A 90 -19.22 -0.82 4.37
N ALA A 91 -19.59 -1.95 3.76
CA ALA A 91 -20.65 -2.01 2.76
C ALA A 91 -22.02 -1.52 3.29
N ALA A 92 -22.39 -1.89 4.52
CA ALA A 92 -23.63 -1.44 5.14
C ALA A 92 -23.63 0.07 5.43
N PHE A 93 -22.50 0.61 5.88
CA PHE A 93 -22.28 2.03 6.11
C PHE A 93 -22.34 2.83 4.81
N CYS A 94 -21.60 2.40 3.79
CA CYS A 94 -21.60 3.01 2.47
C CYS A 94 -23.00 2.96 1.83
N GLY A 95 -23.71 1.84 1.97
CA GLY A 95 -25.10 1.70 1.51
C GLY A 95 -26.03 2.73 2.15
N ALA A 96 -25.91 2.97 3.46
CA ALA A 96 -26.69 4.00 4.16
C ALA A 96 -26.36 5.43 3.70
N LEU A 97 -25.14 5.67 3.21
CA LEU A 97 -24.71 6.97 2.69
C LEU A 97 -25.23 7.26 1.27
N THR A 98 -25.42 6.24 0.42
CA THR A 98 -25.83 6.44 -0.99
C THR A 98 -27.17 7.16 -1.18
N GLY A 99 -28.03 7.20 -0.17
CA GLY A 99 -29.32 7.89 -0.19
C GLY A 99 -29.34 9.25 0.53
N SER A 100 -28.19 9.72 1.02
CA SER A 100 -28.14 10.84 1.96
C SER A 100 -27.20 11.97 1.51
N PRO A 101 -27.59 13.24 1.66
CA PRO A 101 -26.71 14.38 1.38
C PRO A 101 -25.58 14.55 2.41
N VAL A 102 -25.56 13.76 3.49
CA VAL A 102 -24.72 13.97 4.68
C VAL A 102 -23.22 13.98 4.41
N LEU A 103 -22.75 13.33 3.34
CA LEU A 103 -21.34 13.33 2.95
C LEU A 103 -21.22 13.50 1.44
N ALA A 104 -21.87 14.51 0.86
CA ALA A 104 -21.53 14.95 -0.49
C ALA A 104 -20.01 15.20 -0.53
N THR A 105 -19.28 14.29 -1.16
CA THR A 105 -17.86 13.96 -0.92
C THR A 105 -16.88 15.08 -1.29
N ASP A 106 -17.41 16.15 -1.89
CA ASP A 106 -16.70 17.31 -2.41
C ASP A 106 -17.32 18.66 -1.93
N ALA A 107 -18.38 18.62 -1.13
CA ALA A 107 -19.00 19.82 -0.60
C ALA A 107 -18.20 20.37 0.61
N ALA A 108 -17.76 21.62 0.52
CA ALA A 108 -17.09 22.34 1.62
C ALA A 108 -17.91 22.42 2.92
N ASP A 109 -19.22 22.20 2.78
CA ASP A 109 -20.20 22.28 3.85
C ASP A 109 -20.59 20.90 4.41
N PHE A 110 -19.97 19.81 3.96
CA PHE A 110 -20.22 18.45 4.50
C PHE A 110 -21.70 18.06 4.44
N GLY A 111 -22.44 18.48 3.41
CA GLY A 111 -23.88 18.22 3.35
C GLY A 111 -24.74 19.01 4.35
N TRP A 112 -24.16 19.99 5.05
CA TRP A 112 -24.86 20.79 6.03
C TRP A 112 -26.00 21.60 5.37
N PRO A 113 -27.22 21.57 5.94
CA PRO A 113 -28.39 22.25 5.38
C PRO A 113 -28.17 23.74 5.07
N ALA A 114 -28.77 24.21 3.98
CA ALA A 114 -28.82 25.63 3.64
C ALA A 114 -29.76 26.40 4.60
N ALA A 115 -29.50 27.69 4.78
CA ALA A 115 -30.26 28.57 5.69
C ALA A 115 -31.26 29.47 4.96
N ASP A 116 -31.77 28.99 3.82
CA ASP A 116 -32.58 29.80 2.91
C ASP A 116 -33.91 30.28 3.54
N ASP A 117 -34.35 29.62 4.62
CA ASP A 117 -35.46 30.03 5.49
C ASP A 117 -35.18 29.61 6.95
N THR A 118 -35.30 30.55 7.89
CA THR A 118 -35.18 30.33 9.35
C THR A 118 -36.13 29.23 9.83
N ALA A 119 -37.34 29.17 9.27
CA ALA A 119 -38.34 28.16 9.63
C ALA A 119 -38.01 26.76 9.06
N GLY A 120 -37.25 26.69 7.97
CA GLY A 120 -36.79 25.44 7.35
C GLY A 120 -35.45 24.93 7.89
N TYR A 121 -34.62 25.82 8.44
CA TYR A 121 -33.25 25.50 8.86
C TYR A 121 -33.18 24.53 10.06
N VAL A 122 -33.91 24.80 11.15
CA VAL A 122 -33.91 23.95 12.36
C VAL A 122 -34.40 22.52 12.06
N PRO A 123 -35.52 22.33 11.32
CA PRO A 123 -35.90 21.00 10.84
C PRO A 123 -34.84 20.34 9.96
N GLY A 124 -34.18 21.11 9.09
CA GLY A 124 -33.12 20.63 8.21
C GLY A 124 -31.93 20.06 8.97
N ILE A 125 -31.38 20.82 9.93
CA ILE A 125 -30.23 20.37 10.75
C ILE A 125 -30.63 19.21 11.69
N SER A 126 -31.89 19.14 12.12
CA SER A 126 -32.40 18.01 12.89
C SER A 126 -32.48 16.72 12.05
N ALA A 127 -32.89 16.81 10.79
CA ALA A 127 -32.89 15.68 9.87
C ALA A 127 -31.44 15.23 9.55
N TYR A 128 -30.52 16.18 9.41
CA TYR A 128 -29.09 15.91 9.27
C TYR A 128 -28.54 15.13 10.48
N ALA A 129 -28.83 15.59 11.71
CA ALA A 129 -28.45 14.91 12.94
C ALA A 129 -29.04 13.50 13.05
N ALA A 130 -30.34 13.34 12.76
CA ALA A 130 -30.99 12.03 12.74
C ALA A 130 -30.34 11.05 11.75
N THR A 131 -29.83 11.57 10.64
CA THR A 131 -29.12 10.74 9.66
C THR A 131 -27.78 10.26 10.21
N TRP A 132 -27.00 11.12 10.86
CA TRP A 132 -25.76 10.71 11.55
C TRP A 132 -26.03 9.67 12.65
N GLN A 133 -27.09 9.85 13.44
CA GLN A 133 -27.49 8.86 14.44
C GLN A 133 -27.85 7.50 13.81
N GLY A 134 -28.48 7.50 12.63
CA GLY A 134 -28.76 6.29 11.86
C GLY A 134 -27.51 5.57 11.34
N LEU A 135 -26.40 6.29 11.17
CA LEU A 135 -25.11 5.74 10.73
C LEU A 135 -24.31 5.10 11.86
N VAL A 136 -24.47 5.56 13.11
CA VAL A 136 -23.75 5.03 14.30
C VAL A 136 -23.81 3.49 14.39
N PRO A 137 -24.97 2.82 14.30
CA PRO A 137 -25.03 1.36 14.41
C PRO A 137 -24.47 0.61 13.18
N LEU A 138 -24.23 1.31 12.07
CA LEU A 138 -23.71 0.74 10.83
C LEU A 138 -22.22 1.01 10.63
N ALA A 139 -21.61 1.83 11.49
CA ALA A 139 -20.22 2.23 11.36
C ALA A 139 -19.28 1.03 11.54
N PRO A 140 -18.32 0.82 10.62
CA PRO A 140 -17.32 -0.22 10.77
C PRO A 140 -16.43 0.08 11.97
N ALA A 141 -15.86 -0.97 12.58
CA ALA A 141 -15.19 -0.87 13.88
C ALA A 141 -14.04 0.15 13.90
N ILE A 142 -13.38 0.34 12.76
CA ILE A 142 -12.26 1.28 12.59
C ILE A 142 -12.66 2.76 12.69
N ILE A 143 -13.91 3.12 12.36
CA ILE A 143 -14.44 4.49 12.46
C ILE A 143 -15.60 4.66 13.44
N ALA A 144 -16.00 3.59 14.15
CA ALA A 144 -17.19 3.60 15.00
C ALA A 144 -17.14 4.68 16.09
N GLU A 145 -15.97 4.90 16.70
CA GLU A 145 -15.78 5.95 17.71
C GLU A 145 -15.91 7.35 17.09
N GLN A 146 -15.33 7.56 15.91
CA GLN A 146 -15.34 8.82 15.18
C GLN A 146 -16.76 9.18 14.72
N VAL A 147 -17.52 8.21 14.19
CA VAL A 147 -18.92 8.41 13.79
C VAL A 147 -19.80 8.71 15.01
N THR A 148 -19.58 8.02 16.13
CA THR A 148 -20.32 8.27 17.38
C THR A 148 -20.02 9.65 17.96
N SER A 149 -18.74 10.04 18.00
CA SER A 149 -18.30 11.35 18.47
C SER A 149 -18.84 12.47 17.58
N ALA A 150 -18.73 12.33 16.25
CA ALA A 150 -19.26 13.29 15.30
C ALA A 150 -20.78 13.46 15.46
N SER A 151 -21.53 12.35 15.56
CA SER A 151 -22.97 12.39 15.80
C SER A 151 -23.32 13.16 17.08
N ALA A 152 -22.60 12.91 18.18
CA ALA A 152 -22.84 13.59 19.46
C ALA A 152 -22.53 15.10 19.39
N GLN A 153 -21.48 15.50 18.65
CA GLN A 153 -21.15 16.91 18.44
C GLN A 153 -22.20 17.61 17.56
N ILE A 154 -22.69 16.95 16.52
CA ILE A 154 -23.77 17.45 15.68
C ILE A 154 -25.05 17.67 16.49
N ASP A 155 -25.40 16.74 17.39
CA ASP A 155 -26.55 16.90 18.30
C ASP A 155 -26.40 18.15 19.20
N GLN A 156 -25.18 18.43 19.67
CA GLN A 156 -24.91 19.65 20.46
C GLN A 156 -25.08 20.93 19.62
N ILE A 157 -24.65 20.92 18.36
CA ILE A 157 -24.85 22.04 17.43
C ILE A 157 -26.35 22.26 17.20
N VAL A 158 -27.11 21.20 16.93
CA VAL A 158 -28.57 21.29 16.73
C VAL A 158 -29.29 21.81 17.99
N ALA A 159 -28.94 21.29 19.16
CA ALA A 159 -29.53 21.75 20.42
C ALA A 159 -29.23 23.24 20.68
N ARG A 160 -28.03 23.69 20.33
CA ARG A 160 -27.63 25.10 20.43
C ARG A 160 -28.39 25.96 19.41
N ALA A 161 -28.44 25.55 18.14
CA ALA A 161 -29.15 26.27 17.10
C ALA A 161 -30.66 26.43 17.41
N ALA A 162 -31.29 25.41 17.99
CA ALA A 162 -32.67 25.46 18.45
C ALA A 162 -32.91 26.42 19.63
N SER A 163 -31.86 26.81 20.36
CA SER A 163 -31.96 27.72 21.51
C SER A 163 -31.83 29.21 21.14
N PHE A 164 -31.45 29.51 19.89
CA PHE A 164 -31.31 30.88 19.40
C PHE A 164 -32.54 31.38 18.62
N PRO A 165 -32.89 32.67 18.73
CA PRO A 165 -34.02 33.25 17.99
C PRO A 165 -33.73 33.47 16.49
N ASP A 166 -32.46 33.57 16.11
CA ASP A 166 -32.00 33.83 14.74
C ASP A 166 -31.17 32.65 14.22
N THR A 167 -31.28 32.36 12.92
CA THR A 167 -30.46 31.32 12.27
C THR A 167 -29.00 31.75 12.18
N ASN A 168 -28.09 30.91 12.70
CA ASN A 168 -26.65 31.14 12.67
C ASN A 168 -25.89 30.03 11.91
N ARG A 169 -26.23 29.82 10.63
CA ARG A 169 -25.58 28.80 9.81
C ARG A 169 -24.07 28.91 9.76
N ALA A 170 -23.54 30.13 9.63
CA ALA A 170 -22.09 30.32 9.54
C ALA A 170 -21.39 29.87 10.82
N GLY A 171 -21.97 30.13 12.00
CA GLY A 171 -21.44 29.65 13.28
C GLY A 171 -21.59 28.14 13.44
N ASP A 172 -22.75 27.58 13.10
CA ASP A 172 -23.00 26.13 13.21
C ASP A 172 -22.06 25.33 12.28
N LEU A 173 -21.83 25.84 11.07
CA LEU A 173 -20.92 25.23 10.10
C LEU A 173 -19.45 25.37 10.51
N LEU A 174 -19.08 26.48 11.16
CA LEU A 174 -17.75 26.63 11.74
C LEU A 174 -17.53 25.64 12.89
N ASP A 175 -18.52 25.46 13.77
CA ASP A 175 -18.49 24.47 14.84
C ASP A 175 -18.39 23.04 14.26
N LEU A 176 -19.11 22.75 13.16
CA LEU A 176 -19.03 21.48 12.44
C LEU A 176 -17.64 21.24 11.82
N GLN A 177 -17.07 22.24 11.16
CA GLN A 177 -15.74 22.15 10.54
C GLN A 177 -14.62 22.01 11.58
N ALA A 178 -14.87 22.44 12.82
CA ALA A 178 -13.94 22.25 13.93
C ALA A 178 -13.92 20.81 14.48
N VAL A 179 -14.82 19.92 14.03
CA VAL A 179 -14.90 18.51 14.43
C VAL A 179 -13.92 17.66 13.60
N PRO A 180 -12.73 17.30 14.13
CA PRO A 180 -11.73 16.54 13.36
C PRO A 180 -12.21 15.14 12.96
N GLU A 181 -13.14 14.56 13.73
CA GLU A 181 -13.69 13.23 13.46
C GLU A 181 -14.46 13.18 12.14
N ILE A 182 -15.10 14.28 11.72
CA ILE A 182 -15.82 14.34 10.44
C ILE A 182 -14.86 14.19 9.26
N ALA A 183 -13.68 14.82 9.33
CA ALA A 183 -12.66 14.68 8.30
C ALA A 183 -12.12 13.24 8.23
N SER A 184 -11.96 12.57 9.37
CA SER A 184 -11.58 11.15 9.44
C SER A 184 -12.63 10.24 8.80
N VAL A 185 -13.91 10.49 9.07
CA VAL A 185 -15.03 9.74 8.45
C VAL A 185 -15.08 9.99 6.95
N GLN A 186 -14.87 11.23 6.50
CA GLN A 186 -14.81 11.55 5.07
C GLN A 186 -13.67 10.85 4.35
N ALA A 187 -12.48 10.80 4.94
CA ALA A 187 -11.34 10.10 4.36
C ALA A 187 -11.67 8.61 4.18
N HIS A 188 -12.29 7.98 5.19
CA HIS A 188 -12.75 6.59 5.11
C HIS A 188 -13.80 6.40 4.01
N VAL A 189 -14.77 7.30 3.91
CA VAL A 189 -15.82 7.22 2.87
C VAL A 189 -15.24 7.41 1.47
N ALA A 190 -14.30 8.34 1.29
CA ALA A 190 -13.64 8.55 0.01
C ALA A 190 -12.84 7.32 -0.44
N GLU A 191 -12.21 6.60 0.50
CA GLU A 191 -11.40 5.43 0.21
C GLU A 191 -12.24 4.15 0.01
N TYR A 192 -13.26 3.92 0.84
CA TYR A 192 -13.98 2.64 0.91
C TYR A 192 -15.41 2.68 0.34
N CYS A 193 -16.01 3.87 0.16
CA CYS A 193 -17.38 4.02 -0.34
C CYS A 193 -17.50 4.66 -1.73
N ALA A 194 -16.41 5.19 -2.30
CA ALA A 194 -16.42 5.64 -3.69
C ALA A 194 -16.73 4.46 -4.63
N PRO A 195 -17.52 4.65 -5.70
CA PRO A 195 -17.63 3.62 -6.73
C PRO A 195 -16.21 3.39 -7.24
N GLY A 196 -15.65 2.23 -6.96
CA GLY A 196 -14.33 1.89 -7.47
C GLY A 196 -14.32 2.16 -8.97
N ASP A 197 -13.29 2.86 -9.45
CA ASP A 197 -12.85 2.77 -10.84
C ASP A 197 -12.53 1.28 -11.08
N THR A 198 -13.60 0.52 -11.31
CA THR A 198 -13.57 -0.76 -11.97
C THR A 198 -13.18 -0.40 -13.39
N GLY A 199 -11.87 -0.35 -13.62
CA GLY A 199 -11.29 -0.29 -14.96
C GLY A 199 -11.63 -1.56 -15.73
N GLU A 200 -12.92 -1.77 -15.99
CA GLU A 200 -13.46 -2.64 -17.01
C GLU A 200 -13.63 -1.86 -18.32
#